data_AF-A0A958Y832-F1
#
_entry.id   AF-A0A958Y832-F1
#
_cell.length_a   1.000
_cell.length_b   1.000
_cell.length_c   1.000
_cell.angle_alpha   90.00
_cell.angle_beta   90.00
_cell.angle_gamma   90.00
#
_symmetry.space_group_name_H-M   'P 1'
#
loop_
_entity.id
_entity.type
_entity.pdbx_description
1 polymer ?
#
loop_
_entity_poly.entity_id
_entity_poly.type
_entity_poly.pdbx_seq_one_letter_code
_entity_poly.pdbx_strand_id
1 'polypeptide(L)' 'QNNNLMTIVGHTHRPRFPEPGDIPFFNDGSCVHPRSITGIEIEQGEISLIKWQVSTKDDGTLQIIRVLLEGPKSLRDY' A
#
# COMPACT_ATOMS: atom_id res chain seq x y z
N GLN A 1 -22.82 11.35 -0.77
CA GLN A 1 -22.47 10.19 0.08
C GLN A 1 -22.03 9.07 -0.84
N ASN A 2 -20.94 8.35 -0.52
CA ASN A 2 -20.44 7.23 -1.33
C ASN A 2 -20.83 5.86 -0.76
N ASN A 3 -21.81 5.80 0.15
CA ASN A 3 -22.28 4.57 0.82
C ASN A 3 -21.15 3.70 1.41
N ASN A 4 -20.09 4.31 1.95
CA ASN A 4 -18.87 3.63 2.41
C ASN A 4 -18.24 2.68 1.38
N LEU A 5 -18.45 2.93 0.08
CA LEU A 5 -17.72 2.23 -0.97
C LEU A 5 -16.24 2.57 -0.84
N MET A 6 -15.43 1.52 -0.64
CA MET A 6 -13.98 1.63 -0.61
C MET A 6 -13.49 2.34 -1.87
N THR A 7 -12.72 3.40 -1.67
CA THR A 7 -12.25 4.28 -2.74
C THR A 7 -10.73 4.31 -2.72
N ILE A 8 -10.10 3.95 -3.84
CA ILE A 8 -8.65 3.96 -4.00
C ILE A 8 -8.29 5.07 -5.00
N VAL A 9 -7.38 5.96 -4.60
CA VAL A 9 -6.90 7.09 -5.41
C VAL A 9 -5.37 7.17 -5.41
N GLY A 10 -4.81 8.07 -6.22
CA GLY A 10 -3.37 8.34 -6.29
C GLY A 10 -3.05 9.84 -6.45
N HIS A 11 -2.09 10.16 -7.31
CA HIS A 11 -1.66 11.51 -7.75
C HIS A 11 -0.92 12.39 -6.74
N THR A 12 -1.28 12.36 -5.46
CA THR A 12 -0.69 13.29 -4.46
C THR A 12 0.72 12.91 -4.01
N HIS A 13 1.19 11.72 -4.37
CA HIS A 13 2.45 11.12 -3.90
C HIS A 13 2.48 10.88 -2.38
N ARG A 14 1.34 10.98 -1.69
CA ARG A 14 1.24 10.82 -0.23
C ARG A 14 0.31 9.65 0.07
N PRO A 15 0.84 8.55 0.64
CA PRO A 15 -0.01 7.41 0.97
C PRO A 15 -1.01 7.79 2.07
N ARG A 16 -2.18 7.15 2.01
CA ARG A 16 -3.19 7.20 3.05
C ARG A 16 -3.77 5.80 3.19
N PHE A 17 -3.72 5.28 4.41
CA PHE A 17 -4.28 3.98 4.75
C PHE A 17 -5.19 4.17 5.98
N PRO A 18 -6.53 4.23 5.80
CA PRO A 18 -7.48 4.46 6.90
C PRO A 18 -7.57 3.24 7.83
N GLU A 19 -7.89 3.50 9.10
CA GLU A 19 -8.24 2.43 10.05
C GLU A 19 -9.70 1.99 9.88
N PRO A 20 -10.06 0.75 10.24
CA PRO A 20 -11.45 0.33 10.33
C PRO A 20 -12.29 1.30 11.18
N GLY A 21 -13.44 1.71 10.66
CA GLY A 21 -14.30 2.74 11.27
C GLY A 21 -14.10 4.16 10.73
N ASP A 22 -12.97 4.43 10.06
CA ASP A 22 -12.79 5.66 9.27
C ASP A 22 -13.47 5.54 7.90
N ILE A 23 -13.52 6.65 7.15
CA ILE A 23 -13.95 6.64 5.74
C ILE A 23 -12.93 5.77 4.95
N PRO A 24 -13.37 4.74 4.19
CA PRO A 24 -12.47 3.82 3.48
C PRO A 24 -11.90 4.47 2.20
N PHE A 25 -11.12 5.53 2.38
CA PHE A 25 -10.47 6.32 1.34
C PHE A 25 -8.96 6.09 1.39
N PHE A 26 -8.47 5.30 0.46
CA PHE A 26 -7.08 4.86 0.36
C PHE A 26 -6.35 5.71 -0.68
N ASN A 27 -5.09 6.05 -0.41
CA ASN A 27 -4.16 6.60 -1.39
C ASN A 27 -2.91 5.73 -1.44
N ASP A 28 -2.57 5.23 -2.63
CA ASP A 28 -1.43 4.33 -2.86
C ASP A 28 -0.07 5.05 -2.87
N GLY A 29 -0.09 6.38 -2.77
CA GLY A 29 1.09 7.22 -2.65
C GLY A 29 1.67 7.58 -4.02
N SER A 30 2.95 7.31 -4.21
CA SER A 30 3.66 7.61 -5.46
C SER A 30 4.05 6.29 -6.10
N CYS A 31 3.07 5.73 -6.83
CA CYS A 31 3.10 4.39 -7.43
C CYS A 31 4.43 4.08 -8.14
N VAL A 32 5.14 5.10 -8.63
CA VAL A 32 6.50 4.97 -9.18
C VAL A 32 7.42 6.02 -8.59
N HIS A 33 8.51 5.55 -7.99
CA HIS A 33 9.64 6.35 -7.53
C HIS A 33 10.96 5.75 -8.02
N PRO A 34 12.04 6.54 -8.10
CA PRO A 34 13.36 5.98 -8.38
C PRO A 34 13.71 4.88 -7.37
N ARG A 35 13.87 3.65 -7.87
CA ARG A 35 14.19 2.42 -7.10
C ARG A 35 13.07 1.87 -6.21
N SER A 36 11.82 2.35 -6.33
CA SER A 36 10.71 1.74 -5.61
C SER A 36 9.32 1.99 -6.22
N ILE A 37 8.39 1.11 -5.90
CA ILE A 37 6.97 1.18 -6.26
C ILE A 37 6.19 1.02 -4.96
N THR A 38 5.29 1.95 -4.65
CA THR A 38 4.26 1.74 -3.62
C THR A 38 2.98 1.25 -4.28
N GLY A 39 2.18 0.46 -3.56
CA GLY A 39 0.92 -0.03 -4.09
C GLY A 39 0.04 -0.65 -3.02
N ILE A 40 -1.22 -0.84 -3.38
CA ILE A 40 -2.18 -1.58 -2.55
C ILE A 40 -2.13 -3.06 -2.98
N GLU A 41 -1.89 -3.93 -2.01
CA GLU A 41 -1.94 -5.39 -2.20
C GLU A 41 -3.21 -5.92 -1.56
N ILE A 42 -3.95 -6.76 -2.31
CA ILE A 42 -5.15 -7.44 -1.83
C ILE A 42 -4.92 -8.94 -2.00
N GLU A 43 -4.80 -9.64 -0.89
CA GLU A 43 -4.65 -11.10 -0.86
C GLU A 43 -5.45 -11.69 0.30
N GLN A 44 -6.03 -12.88 0.09
CA GLN A 44 -6.76 -13.62 1.13
C GLN A 44 -7.88 -12.85 1.87
N GLY A 45 -8.45 -11.82 1.23
CA GLY A 45 -9.48 -10.98 1.83
C GLY A 45 -8.95 -9.87 2.73
N GLU A 46 -7.64 -9.64 2.72
CA GLU A 46 -6.96 -8.57 3.43
C GLU A 46 -6.40 -7.53 2.45
N ILE A 47 -6.28 -6.29 2.93
CA ILE A 47 -5.70 -5.17 2.20
C ILE A 47 -4.46 -4.65 2.94
N SER A 48 -3.41 -4.35 2.19
CA SER A 48 -2.14 -3.79 2.70
C SER A 48 -1.63 -2.67 1.81
N LEU A 49 -0.97 -1.68 2.39
CA LEU A 49 -0.09 -0.78 1.64
C LEU A 49 1.31 -1.38 1.67
N ILE A 50 1.88 -1.61 0.49
CA ILE A 50 3.19 -2.22 0.34
C ILE A 50 4.14 -1.31 -0.44
N LYS A 51 5.43 -1.60 -0.33
CA LYS A 51 6.49 -1.02 -1.13
C LYS A 51 7.43 -2.09 -1.65
N TRP A 52 7.53 -2.20 -2.97
CA TRP A 52 8.62 -2.91 -3.61
C TRP A 52 9.81 -1.97 -3.79
N GLN A 53 10.99 -2.36 -3.34
CA GLN A 53 12.18 -1.51 -3.49
C GLN A 53 13.45 -2.30 -3.76
N VAL A 54 14.41 -1.64 -4.42
CA VAL A 54 15.76 -2.15 -4.53
C VAL A 54 16.42 -2.11 -3.15
N SER A 55 17.01 -3.23 -2.77
CA SER A 55 17.84 -3.40 -1.57
C SER A 55 19.14 -4.12 -1.96
N THR A 56 20.11 -4.12 -1.06
CA THR A 56 21.40 -4.76 -1.25
C THR A 56 21.52 -5.93 -0.29
N LYS A 57 21.97 -7.09 -0.78
CA LYS A 57 22.36 -8.23 0.05
C LYS A 57 23.70 -7.95 0.74
N ASP A 58 24.05 -8.76 1.74
CA ASP A 58 25.32 -8.62 2.46
C ASP A 58 26.55 -8.78 1.54
N ASP A 59 26.40 -9.51 0.42
CA ASP A 59 27.44 -9.71 -0.59
C ASP A 59 27.55 -8.56 -1.63
N GLY A 60 26.74 -7.51 -1.49
CA GLY A 60 26.71 -6.37 -2.42
C GLY A 60 25.78 -6.54 -3.62
N THR A 61 25.14 -7.69 -3.81
CA THR A 61 24.20 -7.94 -4.92
C THR A 61 22.89 -7.21 -4.70
N LEU A 62 22.38 -6.55 -5.75
CA LEU A 62 21.06 -5.91 -5.71
C LEU A 62 19.93 -6.96 -5.76
N GLN A 63 18.88 -6.71 -4.99
CA GLN A 63 17.65 -7.49 -4.98
C GLN A 63 16.43 -6.59 -4.87
N ILE A 64 15.28 -7.12 -5.28
CA ILE A 64 13.98 -6.47 -5.03
C ILE A 64 13.36 -7.11 -3.80
N ILE A 65 12.94 -6.29 -2.84
CA ILE A 65 12.25 -6.74 -1.63
C ILE A 65 10.85 -6.15 -1.55
N ARG A 66 9.90 -6.91 -1.00
CA ARG A 66 8.57 -6.43 -0.58
C ARG A 66 8.66 -5.95 0.86
N VAL A 67 8.20 -4.72 1.11
CA VAL A 67 8.08 -4.13 2.45
C VAL A 67 6.61 -3.83 2.71
N LEU A 68 6.10 -4.28 3.85
CA LEU A 68 4.79 -3.91 4.35
C LEU A 68 4.89 -2.51 4.97
N LEU A 69 4.12 -1.55 4.47
CA LEU A 69 4.06 -0.19 5.01
C LEU A 69 2.93 -0.04 6.01
N GLU A 70 1.73 -0.50 5.65
CA GLU A 70 0.52 -0.47 6.49
C GLU A 70 -0.34 -1.72 6.23
N GLY A 71 -1.13 -2.12 7.22
CA GLY A 71 -1.91 -3.37 7.20
C GLY A 71 -1.07 -4.60 7.61
N PRO A 72 -1.50 -5.82 7.28
CA PRO A 72 -2.77 -6.19 6.64
C PRO A 72 -3.99 -5.89 7.52
N LYS A 73 -5.12 -5.58 6.89
CA LYS A 73 -6.43 -5.40 7.53
C LYS A 73 -7.49 -6.20 6.77
N SER A 74 -8.48 -6.76 7.45
CA SER A 74 -9.57 -7.44 6.76
C SER A 74 -10.38 -6.45 5.95
N LEU A 75 -10.67 -6.76 4.69
CA LEU A 75 -11.59 -5.97 3.87
C LEU A 75 -13.00 -5.89 4.48
N ARG A 76 -13.36 -6.85 5.34
CA ARG A 76 -14.67 -6.90 6.01
C ARG A 76 -14.81 -5.94 7.19
N ASP A 77 -13.70 -5.41 7.68
CA ASP A 77 -13.70 -4.49 8.81
C ASP A 77 -14.01 -3.04 8.37
N TYR A 78 -14.06 -2.78 7.05
CA TYR A 78 -14.33 -1.48 6.43
C TYR A 78 -15.78 -1.32 5.95
#